data_AF-A0A4R2CY36-F1
#
_entry.id   AF-A0A4R2CY36-F1
#
_cell.length_a   1.000
_cell.length_b   1.000
_cell.length_c   1.000
_cell.angle_alpha   90.00
_cell.angle_beta   90.00
_cell.angle_gamma   90.00
#
_symmetry.space_group_name_H-M   'P 1'
#
loop_
_entity.id
_entity.type
_entity.pdbx_description
1 polymer ?
#
loop_
_entity_poly.entity_id
_entity_poly.type
_entity_poly.pdbx_seq_one_letter_code
_entity_poly.pdbx_strand_id
1 'polypeptide(L)' 'MAKGARQKRSMETKRYAIRMQPNLEWAIYDVFTGATAKPSSWPLVDLPLEKALEYCGFLNSIDRFRRSSRQ' A
#
# COMPACT_ATOMS: atom_id res chain seq x y z
N MET A 1 17.96 -23.03 27.87
CA MET A 1 17.46 -21.64 27.77
C MET A 1 17.45 -21.23 26.30
N ALA A 2 16.30 -21.25 25.64
CA ALA A 2 16.18 -20.87 24.23
C ALA A 2 15.94 -19.36 24.13
N LYS A 3 16.86 -18.64 23.48
CA LYS A 3 16.73 -17.21 23.21
C LYS A 3 15.59 -16.99 22.21
N GLY A 4 14.45 -16.50 22.71
CA GLY A 4 13.38 -16.00 21.86
C GLY A 4 13.90 -14.83 21.02
N ALA A 5 14.06 -15.04 19.71
CA ALA A 5 14.34 -13.98 18.78
C ALA A 5 13.15 -12.99 18.84
N ARG A 6 13.37 -11.83 19.48
CA ARG A 6 12.43 -10.70 19.42
C ARG A 6 12.35 -10.29 17.97
N GLN A 7 11.32 -10.78 17.27
CA GLN A 7 11.01 -10.37 15.92
C GLN A 7 10.80 -8.86 15.95
N LYS A 8 11.80 -8.11 15.48
CA LYS A 8 11.67 -6.68 15.23
C LYS A 8 10.54 -6.57 14.21
N ARG A 9 9.33 -6.27 14.67
CA ARG A 9 8.28 -5.72 13.81
C ARG A 9 8.84 -4.39 13.33
N SER A 10 9.57 -4.42 12.23
CA SER A 10 9.72 -3.26 11.37
C SER A 10 8.29 -2.86 11.02
N MET A 11 7.76 -1.83 11.69
CA MET A 11 6.57 -1.14 11.21
C MET A 11 7.01 -0.46 9.93
N GLU A 12 7.01 -1.22 8.85
CA GLU A 12 7.42 -0.65 7.60
C GLU A 12 6.34 0.32 7.14
N THR A 13 6.73 1.58 7.00
CA THR A 13 5.85 2.64 6.57
C THR A 13 5.30 2.29 5.18
N LYS A 14 4.00 2.03 5.11
CA LYS A 14 3.28 1.84 3.84
C LYS A 14 3.01 3.20 3.22
N ARG A 15 3.33 3.35 1.93
CA ARG A 15 3.05 4.57 1.16
C ARG A 15 1.62 4.61 0.65
N TYR A 16 1.02 3.46 0.37
CA TYR A 16 -0.32 3.37 -0.18
C TYR A 16 -1.30 2.71 0.79
N ALA A 17 -2.53 3.20 0.81
CA ALA A 17 -3.63 2.67 1.60
C ALA A 17 -4.93 2.65 0.79
N ILE A 18 -5.93 1.89 1.24
CA ILE A 18 -7.27 1.84 0.64
C ILE A 18 -8.25 2.67 1.45
N ARG A 19 -9.20 3.33 0.78
CA ARG A 19 -10.31 4.07 1.40
C ARG A 19 -11.60 3.76 0.65
N MET A 20 -12.67 3.49 1.41
CA MET A 20 -14.00 3.32 0.84
C MET A 20 -14.56 4.69 0.38
N GLN A 21 -15.13 4.71 -0.82
CA GLN A 21 -15.77 5.84 -1.45
C GLN A 21 -17.29 5.83 -1.16
N PRO A 22 -18.01 6.96 -1.39
CA PRO A 22 -19.46 7.03 -1.16
C PRO A 22 -20.30 6.04 -2.00
N ASN A 23 -19.77 5.58 -3.14
CA ASN A 23 -20.40 4.55 -3.99
C ASN A 23 -20.19 3.11 -3.48
N LEU A 24 -19.65 2.92 -2.27
CA LEU A 24 -19.30 1.62 -1.68
C LEU A 24 -18.16 0.86 -2.40
N GLU A 25 -17.45 1.55 -3.29
CA GLU A 25 -16.25 1.03 -3.93
C GLU A 25 -14.99 1.55 -3.21
N TRP A 26 -13.83 1.05 -3.61
CA TRP A 26 -12.57 1.34 -2.93
C TRP A 26 -11.58 2.05 -3.86
N ALA A 27 -10.91 3.06 -3.32
CA ALA A 27 -9.80 3.74 -3.99
C ALA A 27 -8.49 3.47 -3.25
N ILE A 28 -7.39 3.42 -3.99
CA ILE A 28 -6.04 3.41 -3.44
C ILE A 28 -5.49 4.83 -3.47
N TYR A 29 -4.90 5.30 -2.37
CA TYR A 29 -4.32 6.63 -2.27
C TYR A 29 -2.91 6.58 -1.67
N ASP A 30 -2.10 7.57 -2.03
CA ASP A 30 -0.80 7.83 -1.40
C ASP A 30 -1.04 8.54 -0.06
N VAL A 31 -0.57 7.95 1.04
CA VAL A 31 -0.84 8.44 2.40
C VAL A 31 -0.17 9.78 2.71
N PHE A 32 0.89 10.15 1.99
CA PHE A 32 1.61 11.40 2.21
C PHE A 32 0.99 12.57 1.45
N THR A 33 0.40 12.31 0.29
CA THR A 33 -0.20 13.35 -0.56
C THR A 33 -1.72 13.40 -0.46
N GLY A 34 -2.36 12.32 -0.01
CA GLY A 34 -3.81 12.13 -0.05
C GLY A 34 -4.37 11.91 -1.46
N ALA A 35 -3.53 11.95 -2.50
CA ALA A 35 -3.94 11.79 -3.88
C ALA A 35 -4.16 10.32 -4.22
N THR A 36 -5.08 10.05 -5.14
CA THR A 36 -5.29 8.71 -5.69
C THR A 36 -4.02 8.18 -6.34
N ALA A 37 -3.71 6.92 -6.07
CA ALA A 37 -2.59 6.23 -6.70
C ALA A 37 -2.82 6.10 -8.21
N LYS A 38 -1.82 6.53 -8.98
CA LYS A 38 -1.78 6.48 -10.45
C LYS A 38 -0.49 5.77 -10.89
N PRO A 39 -0.40 4.44 -10.76
CA PRO A 39 0.77 3.71 -11.23
C PRO A 39 0.87 3.66 -12.77
N SER A 40 -0.23 3.95 -13.46
CA SER A 40 -0.32 4.17 -14.90
C SER A 40 -1.11 5.46 -15.17
N SER A 41 -1.52 5.67 -16.43
CA SER A 41 -2.37 6.81 -16.82
C SER A 41 -3.74 6.83 -16.13
N TRP A 42 -4.19 5.69 -15.57
CA TRP A 42 -5.51 5.57 -14.94
C TRP A 42 -5.43 5.54 -13.40
N PRO A 43 -6.28 6.31 -12.70
CA PRO A 43 -6.37 6.25 -11.24
C PRO A 43 -6.94 4.92 -10.77
N LEU A 44 -6.43 4.42 -9.64
CA LEU A 44 -6.98 3.24 -8.97
C LEU A 44 -8.14 3.63 -8.03
N VAL A 45 -9.31 3.86 -8.63
CA VAL A 45 -10.60 4.18 -7.99
C VAL A 45 -11.64 3.15 -8.36
N ASP A 46 -12.76 3.15 -7.66
CA ASP A 46 -13.95 2.40 -8.06
C ASP A 46 -13.67 0.90 -8.17
N LEU A 47 -12.81 0.40 -7.27
CA LEU A 47 -12.38 -1.00 -7.22
C LEU A 47 -13.24 -1.81 -6.25
N PRO A 48 -13.53 -3.08 -6.56
CA PRO A 48 -13.94 -4.05 -5.56
C PRO A 48 -12.87 -4.18 -4.46
N LEU A 49 -13.30 -4.44 -3.21
CA LEU A 49 -12.39 -4.55 -2.05
C LEU A 49 -11.21 -5.51 -2.29
N GLU A 50 -11.47 -6.69 -2.86
CA GLU A 50 -10.44 -7.69 -3.14
C GLU A 50 -9.35 -7.13 -4.06
N LYS A 51 -9.74 -6.43 -5.14
CA LYS A 51 -8.81 -5.79 -6.08
C LYS A 51 -8.08 -4.61 -5.46
N ALA A 52 -8.75 -3.83 -4.62
CA ALA A 52 -8.11 -2.74 -3.89
C ALA A 52 -7.02 -3.27 -2.93
N LEU A 53 -7.27 -4.38 -2.24
CA LEU A 53 -6.29 -5.04 -1.37
C LEU A 53 -5.10 -5.59 -2.17
N GLU A 54 -5.36 -6.31 -3.26
CA GLU A 54 -4.34 -6.87 -4.15
C GLU A 54 -3.39 -5.79 -4.68
N TYR A 55 -3.95 -4.74 -5.30
CA TYR A 55 -3.16 -3.66 -5.88
C TYR A 55 -2.45 -2.81 -4.82
N CYS A 56 -3.08 -2.53 -3.67
CA CYS A 56 -2.43 -1.81 -2.58
C CYS A 56 -1.21 -2.58 -2.04
N GLY A 57 -1.33 -3.90 -1.90
CA GLY A 57 -0.22 -4.77 -1.52
C GLY A 57 0.93 -4.72 -2.54
N PHE A 58 0.59 -4.87 -3.83
CA PHE A 58 1.56 -4.81 -4.92
C PHE A 58 2.31 -3.47 -4.98
N LEU A 59 1.60 -2.35 -4.89
CA LEU A 59 2.21 -1.02 -4.91
C LEU A 59 3.15 -0.78 -3.72
N ASN A 60 2.76 -1.20 -2.53
CA ASN A 60 3.64 -1.09 -1.35
C ASN A 60 4.87 -2.00 -1.46
N SER A 61 4.76 -3.17 -2.11
CA SER A 61 5.90 -4.04 -2.41
C SER A 61 6.89 -3.37 -3.37
N ILE A 62 6.40 -2.76 -4.45
CA ILE A 62 7.22 -1.99 -5.40
C ILE A 62 7.90 -0.80 -4.69
N ASP A 63 7.14 -0.05 -3.89
CA ASP A 63 7.68 1.09 -3.14
C ASP A 63 8.80 0.65 -2.18
N ARG A 64 8.58 -0.43 -1.42
CA ARG A 64 9.60 -1.05 -0.57
C ARG A 64 10.86 -1.38 -1.37
N PHE A 65 10.72 -2.08 -2.50
CA PHE A 65 11.86 -2.45 -3.36
C PHE A 65 12.64 -1.22 -3.85
N ARG A 66 11.93 -0.17 -4.27
CA ARG A 66 12.53 1.10 -4.71
C ARG A 66 13.24 1.86 -3.58
N ARG A 67 12.74 1.77 -2.34
CA ARG A 67 13.40 2.37 -1.16
C ARG A 67 14.62 1.58 -0.71
N SER A 68 14.63 0.26 -0.89
CA SER A 68 15.81 -0.56 -0.60
C SER A 68 16.91 -0.44 -1.66
N SER A 69 16.56 -0.20 -2.93
CA SER A 69 17.54 -0.07 -4.02
C SER A 69 18.23 1.30 -4.10
N ARG A 70 17.80 2.27 -3.29
CA ARG A 70 18.34 3.64 -3.23
C ARG A 70 19.22 3.88 -2.00
N GLN A 71 19.36 2.88 -1.13
CA GLN A 71 20.27 2.86 0.03
C GLN A 71 21.54 2.10 -0.33
#